data_AF-A0A6S7FAU9-F1
#
_entry.id   AF-A0A6S7FAU9-F1
#
_cell.length_a   1.000
_cell.length_b   1.000
_cell.length_c   1.000
_cell.angle_alpha   90.00
_cell.angle_beta   90.00
_cell.angle_gamma   90.00
#
_symmetry.space_group_name_H-M   'P 1'
#
loop_
_entity.id
_entity.type
_entity.pdbx_description
1 polymer ?
#
loop_
_entity_poly.entity_id
_entity_poly.type
_entity_poly.pdbx_seq_one_letter_code
_entity_poly.pdbx_strand_id
1 'polypeptide(L)'
;MLLVSPKIFKDYAENFEARIDLPARSDGGTAKEPWRVLQQQFQKSEYAQKSATGSFLHRYNVSGPGGKQLTGILVPGPERFFQPVPSPNQLLKPAPAGASS
;
A
#
# COMPACT_ATOMS: atom_id res chain seq x y z
N MET A 1 7.34 7.73 1.31
CA MET A 1 7.42 6.66 0.31
C MET A 1 6.02 6.13 0.02
N LEU A 2 5.70 5.81 -1.24
CA LEU A 2 4.41 5.23 -1.61
C LEU A 2 4.55 3.74 -1.95
N LEU A 3 3.80 2.89 -1.26
CA LEU A 3 3.71 1.45 -1.54
C LEU A 3 2.47 1.16 -2.40
N VAL A 4 2.64 0.79 -3.66
CA VAL A 4 1.53 0.59 -4.62
C VAL A 4 0.72 -0.65 -4.25
N SER A 5 -0.56 -0.46 -3.95
CA SER A 5 -1.47 -1.50 -3.49
C SER A 5 -2.41 -1.95 -4.61
N PRO A 6 -2.78 -3.24 -4.71
CA PRO A 6 -2.31 -4.35 -3.87
C PRO A 6 -1.00 -4.97 -4.37
N LYS A 7 -0.44 -4.47 -5.49
CA LYS A 7 0.67 -5.14 -6.20
C LYS A 7 1.85 -5.46 -5.30
N ILE A 8 2.32 -4.53 -4.48
CA ILE A 8 3.48 -4.77 -3.60
C ILE A 8 3.23 -5.89 -2.59
N PHE A 9 2.00 -6.03 -2.09
CA PHE A 9 1.63 -7.08 -1.13
C PHE A 9 1.46 -8.43 -1.81
N LYS A 10 0.93 -8.44 -3.04
CA LYS A 10 0.86 -9.64 -3.88
C LYS A 10 2.26 -10.15 -4.21
N ASP A 11 3.11 -9.27 -4.75
CA ASP A 11 4.49 -9.59 -5.10
C ASP A 11 5.24 -10.11 -3.85
N TYR A 12 5.06 -9.51 -2.67
CA TYR A 12 5.67 -10.04 -1.45
C TYR A 12 5.14 -11.42 -1.07
N ALA A 13 3.81 -11.60 -1.06
CA ALA A 13 3.20 -12.88 -0.69
C ALA A 13 3.62 -14.01 -1.63
N GLU A 14 3.72 -13.75 -2.93
CA GLU A 14 4.18 -14.73 -3.93
C GLU A 14 5.61 -15.22 -3.67
N ASN A 15 6.47 -14.37 -3.09
CA ASN A 15 7.89 -14.70 -2.88
C ASN A 15 8.23 -15.11 -1.44
N PHE A 16 7.40 -14.71 -0.46
CA PHE A 16 7.72 -14.81 0.96
C PHE A 16 6.51 -15.21 1.82
N GLU A 17 5.57 -15.99 1.27
CA GLU A 17 4.35 -16.41 1.98
C GLU A 17 4.64 -17.00 3.38
N ALA A 18 5.70 -17.80 3.50
CA ALA A 18 6.11 -18.43 4.75
C ALA A 18 6.49 -17.45 5.87
N ARG A 19 6.67 -16.15 5.56
CA ARG A 19 6.96 -15.09 6.53
C ARG A 19 5.71 -14.30 6.96
N ILE A 20 4.55 -14.63 6.41
CA ILE A 20 3.30 -13.96 6.73
C ILE A 20 2.65 -14.70 7.89
N ASP A 21 2.42 -13.99 9.00
CA ASP A 21 1.67 -14.51 10.14
C ASP A 21 0.19 -14.61 9.79
N LEU A 22 -0.21 -15.75 9.22
CA LEU A 22 -1.59 -16.03 8.87
C LEU A 22 -2.38 -16.40 10.14
N PRO A 23 -3.55 -15.76 10.38
CA PRO A 23 -4.41 -16.17 11.48
C PRO A 23 -4.85 -17.62 11.27
N ALA A 24 -4.99 -18.36 12.37
CA ALA A 24 -5.51 -19.73 12.34
C ALA A 24 -6.85 -19.77 11.58
N ARG A 25 -7.01 -20.75 10.70
CA ARG A 25 -8.27 -20.95 9.97
C ARG A 25 -9.36 -21.25 11.00
N SER A 26 -10.37 -20.38 11.07
CA SER A 26 -11.60 -20.70 11.78
C SER A 26 -12.39 -21.69 10.91
N ASP A 27 -12.86 -22.77 11.52
CA ASP A 27 -13.62 -23.81 10.82
C ASP A 27 -14.82 -23.20 10.06
N GLY A 28 -14.85 -23.41 8.75
CA GLY A 28 -15.93 -22.99 7.85
C GLY A 28 -15.76 -21.65 7.12
N GLY A 29 -14.69 -20.88 7.39
CA GLY A 29 -14.39 -19.64 6.67
C GLY A 29 -13.45 -19.83 5.48
N THR A 30 -13.69 -19.13 4.36
CA THR A 30 -12.73 -19.05 3.25
C THR A 30 -11.40 -18.50 3.77
N ALA A 31 -10.29 -19.22 3.53
CA ALA A 31 -8.97 -18.75 3.89
C ALA A 31 -8.70 -17.40 3.21
N LYS A 32 -8.35 -16.37 3.99
CA LYS A 32 -7.96 -15.07 3.43
C LYS A 32 -6.67 -15.24 2.64
N GLU A 33 -6.63 -14.62 1.45
CA GLU A 33 -5.40 -14.56 0.65
C GLU A 33 -4.26 -13.94 1.49
N PRO A 34 -3.05 -14.52 1.51
CA PRO A 34 -1.96 -14.05 2.35
C PRO A 34 -1.63 -12.57 2.19
N TRP A 35 -1.63 -12.06 0.95
CA TRP A 35 -1.40 -10.64 0.67
C TRP A 35 -2.44 -9.71 1.33
N ARG A 36 -3.69 -10.16 1.50
CA ARG A 36 -4.74 -9.39 2.18
C ARG A 36 -4.48 -9.31 3.67
N VAL A 37 -4.03 -10.42 4.27
CA VAL A 37 -3.66 -10.48 5.68
C VAL A 37 -2.48 -9.54 5.93
N LEU A 38 -1.43 -9.65 5.11
CA LEU A 38 -0.25 -8.80 5.18
C LEU A 38 -0.61 -7.31 5.02
N GLN A 39 -1.43 -6.96 4.03
CA GLN A 39 -1.87 -5.57 3.85
C GLN A 39 -2.65 -5.06 5.06
N GLN A 40 -3.55 -5.87 5.65
CA GLN A 40 -4.29 -5.49 6.85
C GLN A 40 -3.38 -5.30 8.07
N GLN A 41 -2.40 -6.17 8.25
CA GLN A 41 -1.40 -6.03 9.32
C GLN A 41 -0.55 -4.78 9.12
N PHE A 42 -0.09 -4.52 7.90
CA PHE A 42 0.67 -3.31 7.58
C PHE A 42 -0.14 -2.03 7.84
N GLN A 43 -1.42 -2.00 7.46
CA GLN A 43 -2.32 -0.87 7.74
C GLN A 43 -2.51 -0.62 9.24
N LYS A 44 -2.41 -1.66 10.08
CA LYS A 44 -2.51 -1.54 11.55
C LYS A 44 -1.18 -1.22 12.22
N SER A 45 -0.08 -1.16 11.46
CA SER A 45 1.24 -0.82 11.99
C SER A 45 1.44 0.69 12.13
N GLU A 46 2.47 1.07 12.87
CA GLU A 46 2.91 2.46 13.03
C GLU A 46 3.53 3.06 11.75
N TYR A 47 3.71 2.26 10.69
CA TYR A 47 4.32 2.71 9.43
C TYR A 47 3.33 3.36 8.47
N ALA A 48 2.05 2.98 8.52
CA ALA A 48 1.07 3.41 7.53
C ALA A 48 0.42 4.76 7.92
N GLN A 49 0.52 5.76 7.06
CA GLN A 49 -0.15 7.04 7.26
C GLN A 49 -1.58 7.00 6.71
N LYS A 50 -2.56 7.46 7.50
CA LYS A 50 -3.93 7.70 7.03
C LYS A 50 -4.03 8.99 6.21
N SER A 51 -4.90 9.00 5.21
CA SER A 51 -5.32 10.21 4.51
C SER A 51 -6.16 11.11 5.41
N ALA A 52 -6.41 12.34 4.97
CA ALA A 52 -7.32 13.26 5.66
C ALA A 52 -8.74 12.71 5.83
N THR A 53 -9.16 11.76 4.97
CA THR A 53 -10.46 11.08 5.05
C THR A 53 -10.44 9.83 5.93
N GLY A 54 -9.32 9.54 6.60
CA GLY A 54 -9.16 8.38 7.48
C GLY A 54 -8.85 7.05 6.77
N SER A 55 -8.73 7.06 5.43
CA SER A 55 -8.36 5.88 4.63
C SER A 55 -6.84 5.67 4.62
N PHE A 56 -6.38 4.41 4.64
CA PHE A 56 -4.96 4.10 4.40
C PHE A 56 -4.58 4.07 2.91
N LEU A 57 -5.57 4.04 2.01
CA LEU A 57 -5.34 4.05 0.57
C LEU A 57 -5.38 5.48 0.05
N HIS A 58 -4.21 5.96 -0.37
CA HIS A 58 -4.00 7.27 -1.00
C HIS A 58 -4.08 7.12 -2.52
N ARG A 59 -4.74 8.07 -3.18
CA ARG A 59 -4.86 8.11 -4.65
C ARG A 59 -3.83 9.06 -5.23
N TYR A 60 -3.19 8.63 -6.32
CA TYR A 60 -2.19 9.40 -7.06
C TYR A 60 -2.49 9.34 -8.56
N ASN A 61 -2.29 10.47 -9.23
CA ASN A 61 -2.30 10.57 -10.68
C ASN A 61 -0.88 10.38 -11.20
N VAL A 62 -0.72 9.54 -12.23
CA VAL A 62 0.52 9.36 -12.98
C VAL A 62 0.47 10.27 -14.20
N SER A 63 1.41 11.20 -14.29
CA SER A 63 1.56 12.11 -15.42
C SER A 63 2.15 11.35 -16.62
N GLY A 64 1.52 11.47 -17.79
CA GLY A 64 1.94 10.80 -19.02
C GLY A 64 0.78 10.52 -19.99
N PRO A 65 1.07 10.07 -21.22
CA PRO A 65 0.03 9.69 -22.18
C PRO A 65 -0.88 8.60 -21.61
N GLY A 66 -2.19 8.85 -21.59
CA GLY A 66 -3.18 7.91 -21.07
C GLY A 66 -3.38 7.91 -19.56
N GLY A 67 -2.96 8.99 -18.86
CA GLY A 67 -3.30 9.35 -17.47
C GLY A 67 -3.83 8.22 -16.59
N LYS A 68 -2.95 7.55 -15.85
CA LYS A 68 -3.34 6.44 -14.97
C LYS A 68 -3.48 6.90 -13.53
N GLN A 69 -4.40 6.28 -12.79
CA GLN A 69 -4.49 6.42 -11.35
C GLN A 69 -3.84 5.22 -10.66
N LEU A 70 -3.12 5.50 -9.57
CA LEU A 70 -2.57 4.50 -8.67
C LEU A 70 -3.12 4.71 -7.27
N THR A 71 -3.30 3.60 -6.56
CA THR A 71 -3.58 3.62 -5.13
C THR A 71 -2.42 2.99 -4.38
N GLY A 72 -2.12 3.55 -3.21
CA GLY A 72 -1.04 3.04 -2.39
C GLY A 72 -1.13 3.47 -0.95
N ILE A 73 -0.31 2.85 -0.11
CA ILE A 73 -0.15 3.22 1.29
C ILE A 73 1.05 4.14 1.42
N LEU A 74 0.87 5.28 2.07
CA LEU A 74 1.92 6.25 2.30
C LEU A 74 2.68 5.88 3.59
N VAL A 75 4.00 5.83 3.49
CA VAL A 75 4.92 5.59 4.62
C VAL A 75 5.77 6.86 4.83
N PRO A 76 5.62 7.57 5.95
CA PRO A 76 6.43 8.73 6.29
C PRO A 76 7.85 8.28 6.72
N GLY A 77 8.82 9.19 6.64
CA GLY A 77 10.20 8.94 7.07
C GLY A 77 10.93 7.81 6.31
N PRO A 78 11.03 7.84 4.96
CA PRO A 78 11.68 6.79 4.17
C PRO A 78 13.16 6.58 4.49
N GLU A 79 13.84 7.54 5.11
CA GLU A 79 15.24 7.49 5.55
C GLU A 79 15.52 6.36 6.56
N ARG A 80 14.48 5.83 7.20
CA ARG A 80 14.57 4.63 8.05
C ARG A 80 14.84 3.35 7.26
N PHE A 81 14.51 3.34 5.97
CA PHE A 81 14.61 2.16 5.09
C PHE A 81 15.65 2.33 3.98
N PHE A 82 15.88 3.56 3.52
CA PHE A 82 16.78 3.85 2.39
C PHE A 82 17.78 4.95 2.74
N GLN A 83 19.07 4.67 2.54
CA GLN A 83 20.16 5.62 2.70
C GLN A 83 21.16 5.46 1.53
N PRO A 84 21.21 6.42 0.58
CA PRO A 84 20.42 7.64 0.51
C PRO A 84 18.96 7.40 0.11
N VAL A 85 18.07 8.32 0.48
CA VAL A 85 16.68 8.31 -0.01
C VAL A 85 16.66 8.70 -1.49
N PRO A 86 16.04 7.91 -2.38
CA PRO A 86 15.92 8.28 -3.79
C PRO A 86 15.15 9.57 -4.00
N SER A 87 15.48 10.31 -5.07
CA SER A 87 14.75 11.53 -5.44
C SER A 87 13.26 11.25 -5.68
N PRO A 88 12.35 12.19 -5.30
CA PRO A 88 10.92 12.02 -5.52
C PRO A 88 10.56 11.78 -6.99
N ASN A 89 9.59 10.89 -7.23
CA ASN A 89 9.08 10.63 -8.58
C ASN A 89 8.24 11.82 -9.08
N GLN A 90 8.78 12.56 -10.04
CA GLN A 90 8.17 13.77 -10.61
C GLN A 90 6.87 13.50 -11.40
N LEU A 91 6.62 12.25 -11.79
CA LEU A 91 5.42 11.87 -12.54
C LEU A 91 4.21 11.62 -11.63
N LEU A 92 4.42 11.39 -10.34
CA LEU A 92 3.36 11.08 -9.39
C LEU A 92 2.88 12.33 -8.67
N LYS A 93 1.58 12.64 -8.80
CA LYS A 93 0.94 13.75 -8.07
C LYS A 93 -0.21 13.23 -7.22
N PRO A 94 -0.38 13.67 -5.97
CA PRO A 94 -1.55 13.33 -5.17
C PRO A 94 -2.83 13.69 -5.94
N ALA A 95 -3.79 12.77 -6.00
CA ALA A 95 -5.11 13.09 -6.53
C ALA A 95 -5.86 13.97 -5.52
N PRO A 96 -6.65 14.95 -5.96
CA PRO A 96 -7.42 15.80 -5.06
C PRO A 96 -8.35 14.95 -4.19
N ALA A 97 -8.44 15.31 -2.91
CA ALA A 97 -9.38 14.71 -1.97
C ALA A 97 -10.80 15.23 -2.26
N GLY A 98 -11.40 14.82 -3.39
CA GLY A 98 -12.71 15.32 -3.79
C GLY A 98 -13.09 14.97 -5.22
N ALA A 99 -13.72 13.81 -5.38
CA ALA A 99 -14.83 13.55 -6.29
C ALA A 99 -15.20 12.09 -6.09
N SER A 100 -15.94 11.83 -5.01
CA SER A 100 -16.90 10.73 -5.06
C SER A 100 -17.97 11.19 -6.04
N SER A 101 -18.00 10.59 -7.22
CA SER A 101 -19.19 10.59 -8.08
C SER A 101 -20.00 9.35 -7.75
#